data_AF-A0A0D8XMH5-F1
#
_entry.id   AF-A0A0D8XMH5-F1
#
_cell.length_a   1.000
_cell.length_b   1.000
_cell.length_c   1.000
_cell.angle_alpha   90.00
_cell.angle_beta   90.00
_cell.angle_gamma   90.00
#
_symmetry.space_group_name_H-M   'P 1'
#
loop_
_entity.id
_entity.type
_entity.pdbx_description
1 polymer ?
#
loop_
_entity_poly.entity_id
_entity_poly.type
_entity_poly.pdbx_seq_one_letter_code
_entity_poly.pdbx_strand_id
1 'polypeptide(L)'
;MNGLVDEDDLQFEIPELPCGRTLCLELLSNWGDSKYIGLNAVEIFSDTGKRSEITKISTDASRSIGDVESIFVESFSCTDRSEMWRAEFEPNRCVRIEIEFVGRTRIAMIRFWNYSESRVHAQMGVRRLRAILDGFSIFDGEIDCAFTDHESEPMGETILFTTDESILESIAENDGCFEKSQEKNDYSRDITGDELALELTPDRPITREVNQLNSIKEKPTNITAPKVDDHKSIGKVKVLQLELCENWGAPGLIGLTGLELLDHNHDIIDPSTVTISSSNETQSDPKKLLNGNNLSRLADDMWLTSFDPKNPLTIIILFDKPTVVKAISFWNYNSSPEMAYAGVRLLNICFNGKPVANSVLLRKAPGFVLFDFVQDVRITCPPTVRTLIRPATKSIYGFIFQLRLLSTWGDEFYIGLNGIELYDRWDRKINVGPHNLAAFPESINILPSVEGDPRACLNLINGCNDTNR
;
A
#
# COMPACT_ATOMS: atom_id res chain seq x y z
N MET A 1 -26.87 -23.73 -39.09
CA MET A 1 -25.50 -23.92 -38.56
C MET A 1 -25.42 -23.13 -37.29
N ASN A 2 -25.51 -23.83 -36.16
CA ASN A 2 -25.32 -23.26 -34.84
C ASN A 2 -23.82 -23.04 -34.67
N GLY A 3 -23.40 -21.77 -34.59
CA GLY A 3 -22.08 -21.42 -34.10
C GLY A 3 -22.12 -21.48 -32.58
N LEU A 4 -21.40 -22.43 -32.02
CA LEU A 4 -21.13 -22.57 -30.60
C LEU A 4 -20.48 -21.28 -30.11
N VAL A 5 -21.12 -20.65 -29.12
CA VAL A 5 -20.50 -19.63 -28.29
C VAL A 5 -19.62 -20.40 -27.31
N ASP A 6 -18.31 -20.15 -27.28
CA ASP A 6 -17.42 -20.69 -26.26
C ASP A 6 -17.95 -20.26 -24.88
N GLU A 7 -18.32 -21.24 -24.04
CA GLU A 7 -18.86 -21.03 -22.68
C GLU A 7 -17.76 -20.82 -21.61
N ASP A 8 -16.48 -20.76 -21.98
CA ASP A 8 -15.35 -20.84 -21.03
C ASP A 8 -14.72 -19.50 -20.59
N ASP A 9 -15.45 -18.39 -20.66
CA ASP A 9 -15.03 -17.09 -20.09
C ASP A 9 -15.96 -16.60 -18.95
N LEU A 10 -16.59 -17.54 -18.23
CA LEU A 10 -17.20 -17.24 -16.94
C LEU A 10 -16.08 -17.05 -15.90
N GLN A 11 -15.74 -15.78 -15.63
CA GLN A 11 -14.78 -15.36 -14.62
C GLN A 11 -15.09 -16.03 -13.27
N PHE A 12 -14.29 -17.03 -12.90
CA PHE A 12 -14.39 -17.72 -11.61
C PHE A 12 -14.07 -16.73 -10.47
N GLU A 13 -14.98 -16.56 -9.52
CA GLU A 13 -14.82 -15.64 -8.38
C GLU A 13 -14.57 -16.44 -7.10
N ILE A 14 -13.52 -16.08 -6.36
CA ILE A 14 -13.20 -16.72 -5.08
C ILE A 14 -14.29 -16.36 -4.06
N PRO A 15 -14.98 -17.34 -3.45
CA PRO A 15 -16.06 -17.08 -2.52
C PRO A 15 -15.55 -16.53 -1.18
N GLU A 16 -16.32 -15.67 -0.53
CA GLU A 16 -16.00 -15.18 0.81
C GLU A 16 -16.39 -16.21 1.89
N LEU A 17 -15.43 -16.59 2.75
CA LEU A 17 -15.57 -17.51 3.87
C LEU A 17 -16.40 -18.78 3.56
N PRO A 18 -16.00 -19.58 2.55
CA PRO A 18 -16.75 -20.77 2.18
C PRO A 18 -16.80 -21.76 3.36
N CYS A 19 -17.95 -22.39 3.55
CA CYS A 19 -18.23 -23.26 4.68
C CYS A 19 -18.58 -24.67 4.21
N GLY A 20 -17.88 -25.67 4.73
CA GLY A 20 -18.12 -27.06 4.37
C GLY A 20 -17.39 -28.05 5.27
N ARG A 21 -17.50 -29.33 4.96
CA ARG A 21 -16.94 -30.43 5.77
C ARG A 21 -15.83 -31.22 5.06
N THR A 22 -15.90 -31.33 3.74
CA THR A 22 -14.94 -32.09 2.94
C THR A 22 -14.31 -31.20 1.88
N LEU A 23 -13.01 -31.01 1.97
CA LEU A 23 -12.21 -30.31 0.98
C LEU A 23 -11.52 -31.33 0.06
N CYS A 24 -11.74 -31.22 -1.25
CA CYS A 24 -11.05 -31.99 -2.27
C CYS A 24 -10.10 -31.08 -3.05
N LEU A 25 -8.83 -31.47 -3.11
CA LEU A 25 -7.79 -30.82 -3.90
C LEU A 25 -7.54 -31.66 -5.16
N GLU A 26 -7.88 -31.14 -6.33
CA GLU A 26 -7.58 -31.75 -7.62
C GLU A 26 -6.26 -31.18 -8.16
N LEU A 27 -5.24 -32.03 -8.27
CA LEU A 27 -3.92 -31.65 -8.78
C LEU A 27 -3.94 -31.83 -10.31
N LEU A 28 -4.11 -30.74 -11.05
CA LEU A 28 -4.43 -30.76 -12.49
C LEU A 28 -3.18 -30.83 -13.37
N SER A 29 -2.10 -30.15 -12.99
CA SER A 29 -0.83 -30.18 -13.71
C SER A 29 0.34 -29.90 -12.77
N ASN A 30 1.56 -30.17 -13.24
CA ASN A 30 2.80 -29.82 -12.56
C ASN A 30 3.64 -28.82 -13.39
N TRP A 31 4.84 -28.49 -12.91
CA TRP A 31 5.76 -27.53 -13.52
C TRP A 31 6.66 -28.12 -14.64
N GLY A 32 6.48 -29.38 -15.02
CA GLY A 32 7.17 -29.98 -16.18
C GLY A 32 7.65 -31.41 -16.00
N ASP A 33 7.42 -32.05 -14.85
CA ASP A 33 7.82 -33.45 -14.66
C ASP A 33 6.86 -34.42 -15.37
N SER A 34 7.40 -35.37 -16.12
CA SER A 34 6.60 -36.32 -16.91
C SER A 34 6.02 -37.51 -16.11
N LYS A 35 6.42 -37.69 -14.85
CA LYS A 35 6.17 -38.90 -14.07
C LYS A 35 5.54 -38.66 -12.70
N TYR A 36 5.79 -37.52 -12.07
CA TYR A 36 5.37 -37.29 -10.70
C TYR A 36 4.69 -35.93 -10.49
N ILE A 37 3.75 -35.90 -9.55
CA ILE A 37 3.15 -34.69 -9.01
C ILE A 37 3.19 -34.75 -7.48
N GLY A 38 3.56 -33.66 -6.81
CA GLY A 38 3.77 -33.65 -5.37
C GLY A 38 3.45 -32.32 -4.70
N LEU A 39 3.20 -32.40 -3.40
CA LEU A 39 2.99 -31.27 -2.51
C LEU A 39 3.77 -31.55 -1.22
N ASN A 40 4.31 -30.51 -0.61
CA ASN A 40 5.02 -30.63 0.65
C ASN A 40 4.05 -30.51 1.84
N ALA A 41 3.23 -29.45 1.86
CA ALA A 41 2.27 -29.24 2.94
C ALA A 41 1.06 -28.39 2.50
N VAL A 42 -0.04 -28.49 3.25
CA VAL A 42 -1.25 -27.68 3.10
C VAL A 42 -1.70 -27.22 4.49
N GLU A 43 -1.79 -25.90 4.69
CA GLU A 43 -2.34 -25.31 5.91
C GLU A 43 -3.71 -24.70 5.64
N ILE A 44 -4.65 -24.88 6.57
CA ILE A 44 -6.02 -24.39 6.43
C ILE A 44 -6.42 -23.67 7.71
N PHE A 45 -6.66 -22.37 7.61
CA PHE A 45 -7.11 -21.54 8.73
C PHE A 45 -8.61 -21.26 8.64
N SER A 46 -9.26 -21.34 9.79
CA SER A 46 -10.68 -21.03 9.93
C SER A 46 -10.93 -19.52 10.11
N ASP A 47 -12.20 -19.12 10.07
CA ASP A 47 -12.66 -17.77 10.40
C ASP A 47 -12.38 -17.33 11.85
N THR A 48 -11.98 -18.26 12.72
CA THR A 48 -11.51 -17.95 14.08
C THR A 48 -10.03 -17.60 14.15
N GLY A 49 -9.32 -17.63 13.02
CA GLY A 49 -7.87 -17.45 12.95
C GLY A 49 -7.05 -18.68 13.34
N LYS A 50 -7.67 -19.78 13.76
CA LYS A 50 -6.99 -21.02 14.15
C LYS A 50 -6.93 -22.03 13.00
N ARG A 51 -5.89 -22.87 13.01
CA ARG A 51 -5.76 -24.02 12.10
C ARG A 51 -6.92 -24.98 12.27
N SER A 52 -7.40 -25.50 11.15
CA SER A 52 -8.57 -26.39 11.09
C SER A 52 -8.18 -27.80 11.53
N GLU A 53 -8.98 -28.40 12.39
CA GLU A 53 -8.80 -29.80 12.79
C GLU A 53 -9.42 -30.74 11.74
N ILE A 54 -8.67 -31.77 11.35
CA ILE A 54 -9.12 -32.78 10.38
C ILE A 54 -9.37 -34.12 11.08
N THR A 55 -10.35 -34.85 10.58
CA THR A 55 -10.65 -36.23 10.98
C THR A 55 -9.86 -37.23 10.14
N LYS A 56 -9.72 -36.94 8.85
CA LYS A 56 -9.12 -37.87 7.89
C LYS A 56 -8.59 -37.14 6.68
N ILE A 57 -7.50 -37.64 6.12
CA ILE A 57 -6.99 -37.29 4.80
C ILE A 57 -6.76 -38.56 3.98
N SER A 58 -7.03 -38.50 2.67
CA SER A 58 -6.83 -39.63 1.77
C SER A 58 -6.56 -39.16 0.34
N THR A 59 -5.97 -40.03 -0.49
CA THR A 59 -5.71 -39.75 -1.91
C THR A 59 -6.18 -40.90 -2.80
N ASP A 60 -6.57 -40.60 -4.04
CA ASP A 60 -6.88 -41.59 -5.07
C ASP A 60 -5.68 -41.97 -5.97
N ALA A 61 -4.49 -41.48 -5.64
CA ALA A 61 -3.24 -41.82 -6.30
C ALA A 61 -3.01 -43.34 -6.34
N SER A 62 -2.69 -43.86 -7.52
CA SER A 62 -2.49 -45.32 -7.70
C SER A 62 -1.15 -45.81 -7.13
N ARG A 63 -0.14 -44.93 -7.15
CA ARG A 63 1.14 -45.11 -6.48
C ARG A 63 1.56 -43.77 -5.89
N SER A 64 1.89 -43.75 -4.61
CA SER A 64 2.46 -42.60 -3.91
C SER A 64 3.71 -42.98 -3.13
N ILE A 65 4.55 -41.99 -2.86
CA ILE A 65 5.72 -42.04 -1.98
C ILE A 65 5.52 -40.93 -0.94
N GLY A 66 5.82 -41.22 0.32
CA GLY A 66 5.39 -40.40 1.46
C GLY A 66 3.95 -40.70 1.86
N ASP A 67 3.62 -40.52 3.14
CA ASP A 67 2.23 -40.61 3.62
C ASP A 67 1.46 -39.36 3.21
N VAL A 68 0.21 -39.49 2.77
CA VAL A 68 -0.62 -38.31 2.46
C VAL A 68 -0.92 -37.52 3.74
N GLU A 69 -0.90 -38.17 4.91
CA GLU A 69 -1.05 -37.49 6.20
C GLU A 69 0.09 -36.48 6.46
N SER A 70 1.28 -36.68 5.88
CA SER A 70 2.43 -35.79 6.12
C SER A 70 2.21 -34.38 5.59
N ILE A 71 1.35 -34.20 4.57
CA ILE A 71 1.08 -32.87 4.01
C ILE A 71 0.29 -31.98 4.97
N PHE A 72 -0.40 -32.55 5.96
CA PHE A 72 -1.19 -31.77 6.93
C PHE A 72 -0.44 -31.56 8.27
N VAL A 73 0.72 -32.22 8.46
CA VAL A 73 1.47 -32.22 9.72
C VAL A 73 2.73 -31.33 9.60
N GLU A 74 3.02 -30.57 10.65
CA GLU A 74 3.98 -29.45 10.75
C GLU A 74 5.44 -29.74 10.38
N SER A 75 5.73 -29.99 9.10
CA SER A 75 7.11 -30.05 8.58
C SER A 75 7.26 -29.28 7.27
N PHE A 76 6.92 -27.99 7.31
CA PHE A 76 6.94 -27.08 6.14
C PHE A 76 8.32 -26.92 5.48
N SER A 77 9.39 -27.27 6.20
CA SER A 77 10.79 -27.25 5.75
C SER A 77 11.39 -28.65 5.52
N CYS A 78 10.57 -29.71 5.53
CA CYS A 78 11.07 -31.06 5.28
C CYS A 78 11.51 -31.19 3.82
N THR A 79 12.80 -31.44 3.60
CA THR A 79 13.35 -31.82 2.29
C THR A 79 13.69 -33.31 2.23
N ASP A 80 13.26 -34.10 3.22
CA ASP A 80 13.53 -35.54 3.25
C ASP A 80 12.63 -36.26 2.25
N ARG A 81 13.26 -36.89 1.27
CA ARG A 81 12.63 -37.59 0.16
C ARG A 81 11.68 -38.72 0.60
N SER A 82 11.88 -39.30 1.79
CA SER A 82 11.00 -40.36 2.33
C SER A 82 9.72 -39.82 2.96
N GLU A 83 9.73 -38.56 3.42
CA GLU A 83 8.63 -37.95 4.16
C GLU A 83 7.75 -37.04 3.29
N MET A 84 8.31 -36.49 2.21
CA MET A 84 7.58 -35.65 1.26
C MET A 84 6.62 -36.47 0.39
N TRP A 85 5.38 -36.00 0.27
CA TRP A 85 4.36 -36.68 -0.50
C TRP A 85 4.45 -36.38 -2.00
N ARG A 86 4.47 -37.45 -2.81
CA ARG A 86 4.35 -37.38 -4.28
C ARG A 86 3.63 -38.60 -4.83
N ALA A 87 2.92 -38.41 -5.94
CA ALA A 87 2.16 -39.44 -6.64
C ALA A 87 2.60 -39.56 -8.10
N GLU A 88 2.37 -40.73 -8.70
CA GLU A 88 2.55 -40.93 -10.14
C GLU A 88 1.56 -40.04 -10.92
N PHE A 89 2.09 -39.26 -11.87
CA PHE A 89 1.33 -38.31 -12.67
C PHE A 89 0.91 -38.95 -14.00
N GLU A 90 -0.40 -38.93 -14.27
CA GLU A 90 -0.97 -39.41 -15.53
C GLU A 90 -1.65 -38.22 -16.24
N PRO A 91 -1.26 -37.88 -17.49
CA PRO A 91 -1.77 -36.68 -18.17
C PRO A 91 -3.29 -36.60 -18.35
N ASN A 92 -4.00 -37.74 -18.29
CA ASN A 92 -5.45 -37.83 -18.49
C ASN A 92 -6.23 -38.09 -17.19
N ARG A 93 -5.56 -38.08 -16.04
CA ARG A 93 -6.17 -38.35 -14.74
C ARG A 93 -5.51 -37.49 -13.68
N CYS A 94 -6.25 -36.54 -13.12
CA CYS A 94 -5.79 -35.76 -11.99
C CYS A 94 -5.73 -36.61 -10.72
N VAL A 95 -4.75 -36.33 -9.88
CA VAL A 95 -4.67 -36.91 -8.53
C VAL A 95 -5.51 -36.05 -7.60
N ARG A 96 -6.31 -36.69 -6.75
CA ARG A 96 -7.15 -36.01 -5.77
C ARG A 96 -6.70 -36.31 -4.35
N ILE A 97 -6.75 -35.29 -3.51
CA ILE A 97 -6.56 -35.37 -2.07
C ILE A 97 -7.84 -34.92 -1.40
N GLU A 98 -8.45 -35.79 -0.60
CA GLU A 98 -9.65 -35.48 0.18
C GLU A 98 -9.30 -35.29 1.64
N ILE A 99 -9.75 -34.17 2.21
CA ILE A 99 -9.54 -33.76 3.60
C ILE A 99 -10.92 -33.60 4.24
N GLU A 100 -11.21 -34.39 5.28
CA GLU A 100 -12.44 -34.29 6.07
C GLU A 100 -12.16 -33.54 7.38
N PHE A 101 -12.86 -32.43 7.61
CA PHE A 101 -12.78 -31.66 8.85
C PHE A 101 -13.57 -32.34 10.00
N VAL A 102 -13.17 -32.10 11.25
CA VAL A 102 -13.91 -32.57 12.44
C VAL A 102 -15.35 -32.05 12.48
N GLY A 103 -15.57 -30.83 11.97
CA GLY A 103 -16.89 -30.20 11.87
C GLY A 103 -17.04 -29.43 10.56
N ARG A 104 -18.17 -28.73 10.42
CA ARG A 104 -18.30 -27.74 9.34
C ARG A 104 -17.38 -26.56 9.65
N THR A 105 -16.44 -26.30 8.75
CA THR A 105 -15.41 -25.29 8.90
C THR A 105 -15.63 -24.18 7.88
N ARG A 106 -15.60 -22.93 8.34
CA ARG A 106 -15.52 -21.74 7.50
C ARG A 106 -14.05 -21.49 7.22
N ILE A 107 -13.65 -21.56 5.96
CA ILE A 107 -12.25 -21.43 5.57
C ILE A 107 -11.96 -19.94 5.34
N ALA A 108 -10.96 -19.40 6.03
CA ALA A 108 -10.51 -18.02 5.87
C ALA A 108 -9.25 -17.93 5.01
N MET A 109 -8.36 -18.91 5.10
CA MET A 109 -7.11 -18.96 4.34
C MET A 109 -6.71 -20.42 4.09
N ILE A 110 -6.20 -20.70 2.89
CA ILE A 110 -5.47 -21.94 2.60
C ILE A 110 -4.08 -21.57 2.12
N ARG A 111 -3.05 -22.23 2.65
CA ARG A 111 -1.66 -22.04 2.23
C ARG A 111 -1.09 -23.36 1.71
N PHE A 112 -0.47 -23.32 0.53
CA PHE A 112 0.13 -24.48 -0.13
C PHE A 112 1.65 -24.37 -0.13
N TRP A 113 2.31 -25.42 0.34
CA TRP A 113 3.74 -25.58 0.24
C TRP A 113 4.04 -26.59 -0.86
N ASN A 114 4.62 -26.11 -1.94
CA ASN A 114 4.84 -26.94 -3.12
C ASN A 114 6.06 -27.86 -2.94
N TYR A 115 6.22 -28.85 -3.82
CA TYR A 115 7.26 -29.88 -3.69
C TYR A 115 8.69 -29.32 -3.76
N SER A 116 9.40 -29.32 -2.63
CA SER A 116 10.68 -28.66 -2.41
C SER A 116 11.89 -29.60 -2.18
N GLU A 117 11.93 -30.81 -2.75
CA GLU A 117 13.06 -31.74 -2.54
C GLU A 117 14.39 -31.16 -3.05
N SER A 118 14.40 -30.61 -4.27
CA SER A 118 15.54 -29.91 -4.86
C SER A 118 15.08 -29.07 -6.06
N ARG A 119 15.90 -28.12 -6.51
CA ARG A 119 15.57 -27.24 -7.65
C ARG A 119 15.19 -28.00 -8.93
N VAL A 120 15.77 -29.17 -9.16
CA VAL A 120 15.43 -30.01 -10.32
C VAL A 120 14.14 -30.80 -10.12
N HIS A 121 13.83 -31.21 -8.89
CA HIS A 121 12.60 -31.94 -8.57
C HIS A 121 11.41 -31.02 -8.30
N ALA A 122 11.62 -29.71 -8.20
CA ALA A 122 10.58 -28.69 -8.11
C ALA A 122 9.57 -28.75 -9.26
N GLN A 123 10.00 -29.29 -10.41
CA GLN A 123 9.14 -29.54 -11.57
C GLN A 123 8.01 -30.55 -11.30
N MET A 124 8.17 -31.39 -10.26
CA MET A 124 7.12 -32.28 -9.75
C MET A 124 6.05 -31.53 -8.96
N GLY A 125 6.31 -30.28 -8.55
CA GLY A 125 5.36 -29.48 -7.81
C GLY A 125 4.09 -29.19 -8.61
N VAL A 126 2.96 -29.07 -7.91
CA VAL A 126 1.66 -28.74 -8.51
C VAL A 126 1.73 -27.34 -9.12
N ARG A 127 1.24 -27.20 -10.36
CA ARG A 127 1.09 -25.91 -11.04
C ARG A 127 -0.36 -25.49 -11.08
N ARG A 128 -1.24 -26.24 -11.75
CA ARG A 128 -2.69 -25.99 -11.71
C ARG A 128 -3.37 -26.81 -10.62
N LEU A 129 -4.16 -26.14 -9.81
CA LEU A 129 -4.87 -26.72 -8.67
C LEU A 129 -6.33 -26.26 -8.70
N ARG A 130 -7.25 -27.20 -8.45
CA ARG A 130 -8.64 -26.88 -8.11
C ARG A 130 -8.97 -27.34 -6.70
N ALA A 131 -9.51 -26.45 -5.89
CA ALA A 131 -10.03 -26.75 -4.56
C ALA A 131 -11.56 -26.76 -4.58
N ILE A 132 -12.16 -27.83 -4.07
CA ILE A 132 -13.60 -28.09 -4.06
C ILE A 132 -14.06 -28.38 -2.63
N LEU A 133 -14.95 -27.56 -2.09
CA LEU A 133 -15.50 -27.74 -0.74
C LEU A 133 -16.96 -28.22 -0.83
N ASP A 134 -17.25 -29.40 -0.28
CA ASP A 134 -18.57 -30.06 -0.34
C ASP A 134 -19.19 -30.09 -1.76
N GLY A 135 -18.35 -30.23 -2.79
CA GLY A 135 -18.76 -30.26 -4.21
C GLY A 135 -18.80 -28.90 -4.91
N PHE A 136 -18.52 -27.81 -4.22
CA PHE A 136 -18.43 -26.46 -4.81
C PHE A 136 -16.99 -26.04 -4.99
N SER A 137 -16.59 -25.62 -6.21
CA SER A 137 -15.25 -25.10 -6.43
C SER A 137 -15.08 -23.77 -5.69
N ILE A 138 -14.06 -23.70 -4.83
CA ILE A 138 -13.67 -22.50 -4.07
C ILE A 138 -12.38 -21.87 -4.61
N PHE A 139 -11.59 -22.62 -5.37
CA PHE A 139 -10.43 -22.13 -6.10
C PHE A 139 -10.21 -22.95 -7.37
N ASP A 140 -9.84 -22.30 -8.47
CA ASP A 140 -9.32 -22.92 -9.69
C ASP A 140 -8.27 -21.96 -10.26
N GLY A 141 -6.98 -22.32 -10.16
CA GLY A 141 -5.90 -21.43 -10.51
C GLY A 141 -4.53 -22.10 -10.57
N GLU A 142 -3.51 -21.28 -10.77
CA GLU A 142 -2.11 -21.69 -10.72
C GLU A 142 -1.50 -21.36 -9.34
N ILE A 143 -0.55 -22.18 -8.87
CA ILE A 143 0.26 -21.96 -7.67
C ILE A 143 1.75 -22.05 -8.00
N ASP A 144 2.58 -21.28 -7.31
CA ASP A 144 4.01 -21.15 -7.60
C ASP A 144 4.83 -22.42 -7.31
N CYS A 145 5.93 -22.55 -8.04
CA CYS A 145 6.91 -23.62 -7.85
C CYS A 145 7.70 -23.43 -6.54
N ALA A 146 8.13 -24.51 -5.87
CA ALA A 146 8.70 -24.40 -4.51
C ALA A 146 10.05 -23.66 -4.40
N PHE A 147 10.76 -23.48 -5.51
CA PHE A 147 12.04 -22.76 -5.58
C PHE A 147 11.93 -21.54 -6.49
N THR A 148 10.77 -20.87 -6.49
CA THR A 148 10.72 -19.47 -6.92
C THR A 148 11.73 -18.68 -6.10
N ASP A 149 12.54 -17.86 -6.78
CA ASP A 149 13.75 -17.24 -6.22
C ASP A 149 13.39 -16.17 -5.16
N HIS A 150 13.10 -16.61 -3.92
CA HIS A 150 12.89 -15.77 -2.75
C HIS A 150 14.14 -15.82 -1.85
N GLU A 151 14.65 -14.65 -1.42
CA GLU A 151 15.76 -14.55 -0.46
C GLU A 151 15.34 -14.89 1.00
N SER A 152 14.05 -15.11 1.24
CA SER A 152 13.48 -15.60 2.50
C SER A 152 13.17 -17.09 2.41
N GLU A 153 13.09 -17.78 3.55
CA GLU A 153 12.48 -19.13 3.60
C GLU A 153 11.13 -19.07 2.85
N PRO A 154 10.80 -20.06 1.99
CA PRO A 154 9.53 -20.06 1.27
C PRO A 154 8.41 -19.85 2.28
N MET A 155 7.36 -19.10 1.95
CA MET A 155 6.22 -18.83 2.85
C MET A 155 4.94 -19.55 2.42
N GLY A 156 5.02 -20.40 1.38
CA GLY A 156 3.89 -21.07 0.77
C GLY A 156 2.96 -20.13 -0.01
N GLU A 157 2.28 -20.66 -1.02
CA GLU A 157 1.27 -19.96 -1.81
C GLU A 157 0.01 -19.76 -0.96
N THR A 158 -0.42 -18.52 -0.72
CA THR A 158 -1.55 -18.22 0.16
C THR A 158 -2.78 -17.78 -0.62
N ILE A 159 -3.90 -18.45 -0.39
CA ILE A 159 -5.22 -18.12 -0.93
C ILE A 159 -6.10 -17.59 0.20
N LEU A 160 -6.53 -16.33 0.10
CA LEU A 160 -7.38 -15.67 1.08
C LEU A 160 -8.86 -15.72 0.65
N PHE A 161 -9.71 -16.12 1.58
CA PHE A 161 -11.17 -16.15 1.43
C PHE A 161 -11.86 -15.07 2.28
N THR A 162 -11.11 -14.13 2.84
CA THR A 162 -11.62 -13.03 3.65
C THR A 162 -10.79 -11.78 3.47
N THR A 163 -11.43 -10.62 3.61
CA THR A 163 -10.78 -9.31 3.75
C THR A 163 -11.07 -8.67 5.12
N ASP A 164 -11.66 -9.43 6.05
CA ASP A 164 -11.95 -8.96 7.41
C ASP A 164 -10.66 -8.87 8.23
N GLU A 165 -10.30 -7.65 8.63
CA GLU A 165 -9.07 -7.35 9.37
C GLU A 165 -8.99 -8.13 10.69
N SER A 166 -10.11 -8.35 11.39
CA SER A 166 -10.11 -9.07 12.67
C SER A 166 -9.76 -10.55 12.52
N ILE A 167 -10.20 -11.17 11.42
CA ILE A 167 -9.87 -12.56 11.10
C ILE A 167 -8.39 -12.63 10.68
N LEU A 168 -7.92 -11.68 9.87
CA LEU A 168 -6.52 -11.63 9.42
C LEU A 168 -5.55 -11.42 10.59
N GLU A 169 -5.87 -10.54 11.54
CA GLU A 169 -5.11 -10.36 12.78
C GLU A 169 -5.11 -11.65 13.60
N SER A 170 -6.27 -12.30 13.76
CA SER A 170 -6.37 -13.58 14.47
C SER A 170 -5.55 -14.69 13.80
N ILE A 171 -5.49 -14.73 12.46
CA ILE A 171 -4.61 -15.66 11.72
C ILE A 171 -3.14 -15.35 12.04
N ALA A 172 -2.73 -14.08 11.96
CA ALA A 172 -1.35 -13.67 12.21
C ALA A 172 -0.88 -14.04 13.64
N GLU A 173 -1.74 -13.91 14.64
CA GLU A 173 -1.46 -14.31 16.03
C GLU A 173 -1.28 -15.82 16.22
N ASN A 174 -1.93 -16.65 15.39
CA ASN A 174 -1.92 -18.11 15.51
C ASN A 174 -1.05 -18.79 14.44
N ASP A 175 -0.34 -18.02 13.61
CA ASP A 175 0.51 -18.53 12.55
C ASP A 175 1.95 -18.73 13.05
N GLY A 176 2.31 -19.98 13.37
CA GLY A 176 3.67 -20.33 13.83
C GLY A 176 4.78 -20.09 12.79
N CYS A 177 4.43 -19.88 11.50
CA CYS A 177 5.39 -19.40 10.51
C CYS A 177 5.76 -17.93 10.75
N PHE A 178 4.84 -17.13 11.31
CA PHE A 178 5.09 -15.75 11.71
C PHE A 178 5.99 -15.66 12.96
N GLU A 179 5.83 -16.53 13.96
CA GLU A 179 6.65 -16.53 15.18
C GLU A 179 8.12 -16.95 14.94
N LYS A 180 8.38 -17.94 14.08
CA LYS A 180 9.77 -18.35 13.73
C LYS A 180 10.54 -17.25 13.00
N SER A 181 9.83 -16.33 12.35
CA SER A 181 10.43 -15.13 11.75
C SER A 181 10.79 -14.07 12.80
N GLN A 182 10.11 -14.04 13.95
CA GLN A 182 10.38 -13.09 15.04
C GLN A 182 11.50 -13.57 15.99
N GLU A 183 11.60 -14.86 16.32
CA GLU A 183 12.64 -15.34 17.27
C GLU A 183 14.08 -15.28 16.72
N LYS A 184 14.27 -15.30 15.39
CA LYS A 184 15.60 -15.06 14.78
C LYS A 184 15.92 -13.58 14.62
N ASN A 185 14.93 -12.69 14.75
CA ASN A 185 15.14 -11.24 14.75
C ASN A 185 15.62 -10.72 16.13
N ASP A 186 15.66 -11.54 17.17
CA ASP A 186 16.11 -11.12 18.51
C ASP A 186 17.64 -10.92 18.65
N TYR A 187 18.44 -11.36 17.67
CA TYR A 187 19.86 -10.97 17.54
C TYR A 187 20.09 -9.79 16.57
N SER A 188 19.05 -9.34 15.89
CA SER A 188 19.03 -8.09 15.13
C SER A 188 18.04 -7.15 15.81
N ARG A 189 18.46 -6.54 16.92
CA ARG A 189 17.79 -5.34 17.45
C ARG A 189 17.41 -4.45 16.28
N ASP A 190 16.10 -4.18 16.21
CA ASP A 190 15.42 -3.17 15.43
C ASP A 190 16.37 -2.26 14.66
N ILE A 191 16.55 -2.58 13.39
CA ILE A 191 16.73 -1.54 12.38
C ILE A 191 15.46 -1.62 11.55
N THR A 192 14.42 -0.96 12.03
CA THR A 192 13.27 -0.62 11.19
C THR A 192 13.81 0.03 9.91
N GLY A 193 13.25 -0.26 8.73
CA GLY A 193 13.68 0.36 7.48
C GLY A 193 13.67 1.90 7.50
N ASP A 194 13.00 2.51 8.48
CA ASP A 194 13.06 3.94 8.79
C ASP A 194 14.44 4.41 9.31
N GLU A 195 15.17 3.59 10.06
CA GLU A 195 16.45 3.95 10.67
C GLU A 195 17.61 3.81 9.66
N LEU A 196 17.56 2.80 8.78
CA LEU A 196 18.44 2.70 7.59
C LEU A 196 18.21 3.84 6.58
N ALA A 197 17.00 4.38 6.48
CA ALA A 197 16.69 5.50 5.58
C ALA A 197 17.30 6.84 6.04
N LEU A 198 17.53 7.01 7.34
CA LEU A 198 18.15 8.20 7.91
C LEU A 198 19.68 8.23 7.69
N GLU A 199 20.33 7.07 7.57
CA GLU A 199 21.79 6.97 7.39
C GLU A 199 22.26 6.91 5.93
N LEU A 200 21.37 6.61 4.97
CA LEU A 200 21.74 6.34 3.57
C LEU A 200 21.30 7.41 2.54
N THR A 201 20.81 8.59 2.93
CA THR A 201 20.27 9.55 1.95
C THR A 201 20.95 10.93 1.96
N PRO A 202 21.87 11.20 1.02
CA PRO A 202 22.09 12.56 0.52
C PRO A 202 21.05 12.86 -0.57
N ASP A 203 20.15 13.80 -0.28
CA ASP A 203 19.13 14.41 -1.15
C ASP A 203 17.91 13.56 -1.53
N ARG A 204 16.84 13.77 -0.78
CA ARG A 204 15.48 13.28 -1.02
C ARG A 204 14.78 14.11 -2.12
N PRO A 205 13.95 13.50 -2.99
CA PRO A 205 13.14 14.24 -3.96
C PRO A 205 12.16 15.21 -3.27
N ILE A 206 12.17 16.45 -3.74
CA ILE A 206 11.24 17.52 -3.33
C ILE A 206 9.93 17.31 -4.11
N THR A 207 8.82 16.98 -3.42
CA THR A 207 7.50 16.78 -4.04
C THR A 207 6.65 18.05 -4.11
N ARG A 208 7.23 19.21 -3.78
CA ARG A 208 6.60 20.53 -3.93
C ARG A 208 6.32 20.84 -5.41
N GLU A 209 5.21 21.51 -5.70
CA GLU A 209 4.98 22.14 -7.01
C GLU A 209 6.03 23.24 -7.25
N VAL A 210 7.17 22.90 -7.85
CA VAL A 210 8.09 23.87 -8.43
C VAL A 210 7.80 23.95 -9.92
N ASN A 211 7.22 25.07 -10.36
CA ASN A 211 7.20 25.41 -11.78
C ASN A 211 8.65 25.63 -12.23
N GLN A 212 9.34 24.57 -12.65
CA GLN A 212 10.60 24.69 -13.39
C GLN A 212 10.29 25.21 -14.80
N LEU A 213 10.26 26.52 -14.93
CA LEU A 213 10.56 27.17 -16.20
C LEU A 213 12.09 27.15 -16.40
N ASN A 214 12.52 26.77 -17.61
CA ASN A 214 13.88 26.84 -18.23
C ASN A 214 14.54 25.45 -18.39
N SER A 215 14.94 24.98 -19.58
CA SER A 215 15.56 25.72 -20.69
C SER A 215 15.34 25.03 -22.05
N ILE A 216 14.63 25.68 -22.98
CA ILE A 216 14.88 25.53 -24.42
C ILE A 216 15.36 26.90 -24.90
N LYS A 217 16.62 26.95 -25.35
CA LYS A 217 17.19 28.12 -26.02
C LYS A 217 16.51 28.29 -27.37
N GLU A 218 15.51 29.16 -27.46
CA GLU A 218 15.09 29.74 -28.73
C GLU A 218 15.02 31.27 -28.67
N LYS A 219 15.42 31.88 -29.79
CA LYS A 219 15.72 33.29 -30.01
C LYS A 219 14.52 34.23 -29.72
N PRO A 220 14.80 35.50 -29.38
CA PRO A 220 13.76 36.48 -29.08
C PRO A 220 13.02 36.87 -30.36
N THR A 221 11.71 36.60 -30.38
CA THR A 221 10.80 37.22 -31.35
C THR A 221 9.72 37.96 -30.57
N ASN A 222 9.78 39.28 -30.63
CA ASN A 222 8.80 40.20 -30.06
C ASN A 222 7.40 39.92 -30.63
N ILE A 223 6.49 39.40 -29.82
CA ILE A 223 5.05 39.48 -30.07
C ILE A 223 4.35 39.82 -28.75
N THR A 224 3.89 41.06 -28.67
CA THR A 224 3.03 41.58 -27.60
C THR A 224 1.64 40.94 -27.72
N ALA A 225 1.17 40.26 -26.67
CA ALA A 225 -0.20 39.74 -26.55
C ALA A 225 -0.72 39.97 -25.11
N PRO A 226 -2.05 40.11 -24.92
CA PRO A 226 -2.63 41.10 -24.03
C PRO A 226 -2.72 40.67 -22.57
N LYS A 227 -2.69 41.67 -21.68
CA LYS A 227 -3.03 41.56 -20.26
C LYS A 227 -4.44 41.01 -20.09
N VAL A 228 -4.55 39.82 -19.50
CA VAL A 228 -5.80 39.34 -18.90
C VAL A 228 -5.89 39.94 -17.51
N ASP A 229 -7.01 40.61 -17.28
CA ASP A 229 -7.35 41.39 -16.10
C ASP A 229 -7.78 40.45 -14.96
N ASP A 230 -6.92 40.22 -13.97
CA ASP A 230 -7.16 39.28 -12.86
C ASP A 230 -7.85 40.00 -11.69
N HIS A 231 -9.12 40.32 -11.87
CA HIS A 231 -9.98 40.93 -10.85
C HIS A 231 -10.52 39.87 -9.86
N LYS A 232 -9.70 39.47 -8.88
CA LYS A 232 -10.13 39.05 -7.52
C LYS A 232 -8.93 38.89 -6.57
N SER A 233 -8.12 39.94 -6.42
CA SER A 233 -7.08 40.00 -5.40
C SER A 233 -7.71 39.93 -4.01
N ILE A 234 -7.61 38.78 -3.35
CA ILE A 234 -7.92 38.62 -1.93
C ILE A 234 -7.05 39.64 -1.19
N GLY A 235 -7.67 40.62 -0.54
CA GLY A 235 -6.96 41.73 0.09
C GLY A 235 -5.94 41.27 1.14
N LYS A 236 -5.06 42.19 1.57
CA LYS A 236 -4.04 41.90 2.59
C LYS A 236 -4.66 41.33 3.87
N VAL A 237 -4.05 40.29 4.40
CA VAL A 237 -4.47 39.54 5.59
C VAL A 237 -3.66 40.01 6.80
N LYS A 238 -4.35 40.33 7.89
CA LYS A 238 -3.73 40.65 9.18
C LYS A 238 -3.93 39.50 10.18
N VAL A 239 -5.07 38.83 10.11
CA VAL A 239 -5.39 37.65 10.93
C VAL A 239 -5.86 36.53 10.02
N LEU A 240 -5.21 35.37 10.10
CA LEU A 240 -5.61 34.11 9.48
C LEU A 240 -6.13 33.18 10.58
N GLN A 241 -7.29 32.58 10.36
CA GLN A 241 -7.90 31.62 11.27
C GLN A 241 -8.13 30.31 10.53
N LEU A 242 -7.66 29.21 11.11
CA LEU A 242 -7.85 27.85 10.64
C LEU A 242 -8.69 27.11 11.67
N GLU A 243 -9.99 26.98 11.41
CA GLU A 243 -10.92 26.25 12.27
C GLU A 243 -10.87 24.77 11.91
N LEU A 244 -10.39 23.92 12.82
CA LEU A 244 -10.22 22.50 12.62
C LEU A 244 -11.53 21.78 12.95
N CYS A 245 -12.23 21.30 11.92
CA CYS A 245 -13.60 20.80 12.04
C CYS A 245 -13.68 19.29 12.27
N GLU A 246 -12.77 18.51 11.67
CA GLU A 246 -12.75 17.05 11.77
C GLU A 246 -11.34 16.48 11.68
N ASN A 247 -11.14 15.29 12.22
CA ASN A 247 -9.94 14.46 12.03
C ASN A 247 -10.26 13.21 11.20
N TRP A 248 -9.28 12.35 10.97
CA TRP A 248 -9.43 11.13 10.16
C TRP A 248 -10.03 9.94 10.92
N GLY A 249 -10.30 10.05 12.21
CA GLY A 249 -10.95 9.00 13.02
C GLY A 249 -10.37 8.78 14.42
N ALA A 250 -9.31 9.49 14.83
CA ALA A 250 -8.76 9.31 16.17
C ALA A 250 -9.70 9.87 17.26
N PRO A 251 -9.98 9.12 18.33
CA PRO A 251 -10.86 9.58 19.39
C PRO A 251 -10.21 10.70 20.20
N GLY A 252 -10.85 11.87 20.23
CA GLY A 252 -10.51 12.96 21.15
C GLY A 252 -9.19 13.69 20.87
N LEU A 253 -8.54 13.46 19.72
CA LEU A 253 -7.24 14.06 19.38
C LEU A 253 -7.27 14.71 18.01
N ILE A 254 -6.57 15.84 17.85
CA ILE A 254 -6.32 16.46 16.55
C ILE A 254 -4.92 17.06 16.50
N GLY A 255 -4.25 16.94 15.35
CA GLY A 255 -2.89 17.40 15.20
C GLY A 255 -2.49 17.73 13.77
N LEU A 256 -1.35 18.41 13.66
CA LEU A 256 -0.65 18.74 12.44
C LEU A 256 0.85 18.68 12.73
N THR A 257 1.65 18.37 11.71
CA THR A 257 3.11 18.43 11.81
C THR A 257 3.61 19.84 11.56
N GLY A 258 3.12 20.50 10.51
CA GLY A 258 3.66 21.80 10.12
C GLY A 258 2.80 22.56 9.12
N LEU A 259 3.10 23.86 9.00
CA LEU A 259 2.43 24.83 8.15
C LEU A 259 3.47 25.74 7.48
N GLU A 260 3.32 25.99 6.18
CA GLU A 260 4.01 27.09 5.51
C GLU A 260 2.99 28.00 4.82
N LEU A 261 3.21 29.30 4.93
CA LEU A 261 2.35 30.30 4.32
C LEU A 261 3.04 30.83 3.07
N LEU A 262 2.35 30.78 1.93
CA LEU A 262 2.91 31.21 0.66
C LEU A 262 2.33 32.55 0.22
N ASP A 263 3.20 33.44 -0.23
CA ASP A 263 2.84 34.78 -0.67
C ASP A 263 2.39 34.81 -2.15
N HIS A 264 2.18 36.01 -2.69
CA HIS A 264 1.78 36.20 -4.09
C HIS A 264 2.75 35.62 -5.13
N ASN A 265 4.04 35.58 -4.80
CA ASN A 265 5.13 35.05 -5.62
C ASN A 265 5.39 33.56 -5.40
N HIS A 266 4.63 32.91 -4.50
CA HIS A 266 4.86 31.55 -4.02
C HIS A 266 6.10 31.40 -3.14
N ASP A 267 6.62 32.51 -2.60
CA ASP A 267 7.70 32.50 -1.62
C ASP A 267 7.12 32.22 -0.23
N ILE A 268 7.91 31.54 0.60
CA ILE A 268 7.53 31.26 1.99
C ILE A 268 7.55 32.58 2.77
N ILE A 269 6.44 32.92 3.41
CA ILE A 269 6.35 34.04 4.34
C ILE A 269 7.16 33.67 5.59
N ASP A 270 8.12 34.51 5.93
CA ASP A 270 9.01 34.31 7.08
C ASP A 270 8.20 34.09 8.39
N PRO A 271 8.33 32.92 9.04
CA PRO A 271 7.68 32.60 10.31
C PRO A 271 7.92 33.64 11.42
N SER A 272 9.04 34.36 11.40
CA SER A 272 9.35 35.39 12.40
C SER A 272 8.43 36.61 12.30
N THR A 273 7.75 36.79 11.17
CA THR A 273 6.82 37.90 10.92
C THR A 273 5.37 37.60 11.32
N VAL A 274 5.14 36.43 11.93
CA VAL A 274 3.83 35.98 12.37
C VAL A 274 3.86 35.48 13.82
N THR A 275 2.75 35.66 14.51
CA THR A 275 2.50 35.05 15.83
C THR A 275 1.38 34.03 15.69
N ILE A 276 1.61 32.79 16.13
CA ILE A 276 0.64 31.70 16.11
C ILE A 276 0.11 31.42 17.52
N SER A 277 -1.19 31.20 17.64
CA SER A 277 -1.88 30.80 18.87
C SER A 277 -3.08 29.90 18.56
N SER A 278 -3.70 29.35 19.59
CA SER A 278 -4.94 28.58 19.51
C SER A 278 -6.08 29.31 20.24
N SER A 279 -7.34 29.04 19.86
CA SER A 279 -8.51 29.61 20.51
C SER A 279 -8.67 29.18 21.97
N ASN A 280 -8.17 27.99 22.30
CA ASN A 280 -8.22 27.39 23.63
C ASN A 280 -6.80 27.04 24.07
N GLU A 281 -6.58 26.87 25.37
CA GLU A 281 -5.31 26.35 25.88
C GLU A 281 -5.09 24.92 25.37
N THR A 282 -3.95 24.69 24.72
CA THR A 282 -3.55 23.41 24.17
C THR A 282 -2.41 22.82 24.98
N GLN A 283 -2.38 21.49 25.09
CA GLN A 283 -1.29 20.77 25.77
C GLN A 283 0.06 20.91 25.06
N SER A 284 0.04 21.11 23.73
CA SER A 284 1.23 21.31 22.90
C SER A 284 1.26 22.74 22.36
N ASP A 285 2.46 23.33 22.29
CA ASP A 285 2.66 24.71 21.80
C ASP A 285 2.40 24.79 20.27
N PRO A 286 1.43 25.62 19.81
CA PRO A 286 1.17 25.82 18.39
C PRO A 286 2.36 26.33 17.58
N LYS A 287 3.40 26.90 18.22
CA LYS A 287 4.63 27.34 17.52
C LYS A 287 5.36 26.22 16.81
N LYS A 288 5.17 24.96 17.24
CA LYS A 288 5.69 23.79 16.54
C LYS A 288 5.27 23.74 15.08
N LEU A 289 4.07 24.24 14.76
CA LEU A 289 3.57 24.28 13.37
C LEU A 289 4.41 25.15 12.43
N LEU A 290 5.27 26.02 12.95
CA LEU A 290 6.10 26.94 12.17
C LEU A 290 7.61 26.72 12.42
N ASN A 291 8.00 25.57 12.98
CA ASN A 291 9.41 25.28 13.31
C ASN A 291 10.26 24.91 12.07
N GLY A 292 9.64 24.61 10.93
CA GLY A 292 10.31 24.18 9.69
C GLY A 292 10.65 22.69 9.63
N ASN A 293 10.49 21.93 10.71
CA ASN A 293 10.74 20.49 10.78
C ASN A 293 9.49 19.70 10.31
N ASN A 294 9.07 19.98 9.07
CA ASN A 294 7.78 19.52 8.54
C ASN A 294 7.78 18.03 8.14
N LEU A 295 8.94 17.47 7.80
CA LEU A 295 9.12 16.06 7.43
C LEU A 295 9.61 15.25 8.63
N SER A 296 8.77 15.16 9.66
CA SER A 296 9.12 14.50 10.92
C SER A 296 8.06 13.51 11.39
N ARG A 297 8.50 12.61 12.27
CA ARG A 297 7.67 11.71 13.09
C ARG A 297 7.89 11.93 14.59
N LEU A 298 8.80 12.84 14.95
CA LEU A 298 9.17 13.11 16.33
C LEU A 298 8.11 14.01 16.97
N ALA A 299 7.60 13.59 18.13
CA ALA A 299 6.56 14.34 18.85
C ALA A 299 6.99 15.78 19.21
N ASP A 300 8.30 16.03 19.30
CA ASP A 300 8.85 17.36 19.54
C ASP A 300 8.66 18.31 18.36
N ASP A 301 8.65 17.79 17.14
CA ASP A 301 8.45 18.57 15.93
C ASP A 301 6.97 18.79 15.60
N MET A 302 6.07 17.96 16.14
CA MET A 302 4.65 17.95 15.78
C MET A 302 3.74 18.56 16.84
N TRP A 303 2.61 19.11 16.41
CA TRP A 303 1.58 19.64 17.29
C TRP A 303 0.38 18.69 17.38
N LEU A 304 -0.03 18.37 18.61
CA LEU A 304 -1.15 17.49 18.93
C LEU A 304 -1.90 18.05 20.14
N THR A 305 -3.23 17.96 20.12
CA THR A 305 -4.04 18.40 21.25
C THR A 305 -5.39 17.68 21.34
N SER A 306 -6.13 17.91 22.43
CA SER A 306 -7.47 17.36 22.63
C SER A 306 -8.49 17.98 21.67
N PHE A 307 -9.40 17.17 21.15
CA PHE A 307 -10.37 17.57 20.14
C PHE A 307 -11.81 17.18 20.53
N ASP A 308 -12.72 18.15 20.45
CA ASP A 308 -14.17 17.93 20.54
C ASP A 308 -14.84 18.45 19.27
N PRO A 309 -15.44 17.56 18.43
CA PRO A 309 -16.13 17.97 17.21
C PRO A 309 -17.26 18.98 17.42
N LYS A 310 -17.84 19.06 18.64
CA LYS A 310 -18.90 20.04 18.95
C LYS A 310 -18.36 21.45 19.18
N ASN A 311 -17.07 21.55 19.51
CA ASN A 311 -16.39 22.79 19.84
C ASN A 311 -15.07 22.85 19.06
N PRO A 312 -15.10 23.11 17.74
CA PRO A 312 -13.93 23.03 16.89
C PRO A 312 -12.85 24.02 17.33
N LEU A 313 -11.61 23.55 17.37
CA LEU A 313 -10.46 24.34 17.75
C LEU A 313 -10.03 25.24 16.59
N THR A 314 -9.67 26.50 16.87
CA THR A 314 -9.17 27.43 15.85
C THR A 314 -7.71 27.77 16.08
N ILE A 315 -6.85 27.52 15.09
CA ILE A 315 -5.48 28.07 15.05
C ILE A 315 -5.56 29.49 14.49
N ILE A 316 -4.93 30.43 15.18
CA ILE A 316 -4.94 31.86 14.84
C ILE A 316 -3.51 32.28 14.53
N ILE A 317 -3.31 32.84 13.33
CA ILE A 317 -2.02 33.37 12.87
C ILE A 317 -2.17 34.87 12.65
N LEU A 318 -1.46 35.66 13.46
CA LEU A 318 -1.42 37.12 13.40
C LEU A 318 -0.16 37.56 12.65
N PHE A 319 -0.32 38.27 11.55
CA PHE A 319 0.81 38.84 10.81
C PHE A 319 1.24 40.17 11.43
N ASP A 320 2.53 40.48 11.50
CA ASP A 320 3.01 41.77 12.01
C ASP A 320 2.58 42.94 11.11
N LYS A 321 2.58 42.72 9.80
CA LYS A 321 2.09 43.64 8.78
C LYS A 321 1.03 42.95 7.94
N PRO A 322 0.02 43.67 7.40
CA PRO A 322 -0.93 43.07 6.47
C PRO A 322 -0.21 42.50 5.23
N THR A 323 -0.32 41.18 5.02
CA THR A 323 0.43 40.42 4.01
C THR A 323 -0.52 39.71 3.05
N VAL A 324 -0.12 39.52 1.79
CA VAL A 324 -0.90 38.75 0.82
C VAL A 324 -0.58 37.26 0.99
N VAL A 325 -1.58 36.45 1.30
CA VAL A 325 -1.46 34.99 1.41
C VAL A 325 -2.18 34.36 0.22
N LYS A 326 -1.44 33.61 -0.61
CA LYS A 326 -1.96 32.98 -1.83
C LYS A 326 -2.31 31.51 -1.60
N ALA A 327 -1.50 30.81 -0.80
CA ALA A 327 -1.67 29.40 -0.49
C ALA A 327 -1.11 29.08 0.91
N ILE A 328 -1.53 27.93 1.44
CA ILE A 328 -1.02 27.38 2.69
C ILE A 328 -0.61 25.93 2.41
N SER A 329 0.62 25.58 2.75
CA SER A 329 1.12 24.22 2.68
C SER A 329 0.93 23.55 4.03
N PHE A 330 0.33 22.36 4.03
CA PHE A 330 0.01 21.60 5.22
C PHE A 330 0.81 20.29 5.26
N TRP A 331 1.43 20.00 6.39
CA TRP A 331 1.91 18.67 6.75
C TRP A 331 1.05 18.15 7.88
N ASN A 332 0.29 17.09 7.59
CA ASN A 332 -0.65 16.52 8.55
C ASN A 332 0.07 15.68 9.60
N TYR A 333 -0.56 15.40 10.74
CA TYR A 333 0.07 14.69 11.87
C TYR A 333 0.57 13.30 11.45
N ASN A 334 1.85 13.00 11.72
CA ASN A 334 2.56 11.88 11.05
C ASN A 334 3.38 10.97 11.99
N SER A 335 3.11 10.92 13.30
CA SER A 335 3.97 10.15 14.22
C SER A 335 4.08 8.66 13.88
N SER A 336 2.96 8.04 13.52
CA SER A 336 2.86 6.65 13.07
C SER A 336 1.64 6.47 12.16
N PRO A 337 1.51 5.34 11.44
CA PRO A 337 0.33 5.05 10.61
C PRO A 337 -1.00 5.10 11.37
N GLU A 338 -1.00 4.62 12.61
CA GLU A 338 -2.16 4.58 13.53
C GLU A 338 -2.46 5.98 14.06
N MET A 339 -1.43 6.72 14.44
CA MET A 339 -1.60 8.06 14.98
C MET A 339 -1.89 9.11 13.90
N ALA A 340 -1.60 8.83 12.63
CA ALA A 340 -1.99 9.69 11.51
C ALA A 340 -3.52 9.91 11.40
N TYR A 341 -4.33 9.06 12.04
CA TYR A 341 -5.77 9.26 12.17
C TYR A 341 -6.16 10.47 13.04
N ALA A 342 -5.23 10.99 13.87
CA ALA A 342 -5.39 12.26 14.57
C ALA A 342 -5.12 13.47 13.68
N GLY A 343 -4.67 13.27 12.44
CA GLY A 343 -4.51 14.35 11.49
C GLY A 343 -5.82 15.07 11.18
N VAL A 344 -5.73 16.37 10.88
CA VAL A 344 -6.87 17.19 10.43
C VAL A 344 -7.42 16.64 9.12
N ARG A 345 -8.73 16.43 9.05
CA ARG A 345 -9.46 15.99 7.84
C ARG A 345 -10.18 17.15 7.17
N LEU A 346 -10.91 17.95 7.94
CA LEU A 346 -11.64 19.12 7.44
C LEU A 346 -11.29 20.36 8.23
N LEU A 347 -11.10 21.47 7.54
CA LEU A 347 -10.94 22.79 8.16
C LEU A 347 -11.64 23.90 7.39
N ASN A 348 -11.96 24.99 8.08
CA ASN A 348 -12.37 26.25 7.47
C ASN A 348 -11.24 27.28 7.57
N ILE A 349 -11.09 28.09 6.54
CA ILE A 349 -10.09 29.17 6.47
C ILE A 349 -10.82 30.50 6.45
N CYS A 350 -10.48 31.37 7.40
CA CYS A 350 -11.01 32.73 7.50
C CYS A 350 -9.88 33.76 7.47
N PHE A 351 -10.06 34.83 6.69
CA PHE A 351 -9.18 36.00 6.65
C PHE A 351 -9.88 37.18 7.32
N ASN A 352 -9.25 37.75 8.35
CA ASN A 352 -9.76 38.88 9.13
C ASN A 352 -11.21 38.64 9.62
N GLY A 353 -11.52 37.41 10.04
CA GLY A 353 -12.86 36.99 10.47
C GLY A 353 -13.87 36.71 9.34
N LYS A 354 -13.48 36.81 8.07
CA LYS A 354 -14.34 36.48 6.93
C LYS A 354 -13.96 35.12 6.34
N PRO A 355 -14.89 34.18 6.14
CA PRO A 355 -14.60 32.89 5.53
C PRO A 355 -14.14 33.07 4.08
N VAL A 356 -12.98 32.50 3.75
CA VAL A 356 -12.42 32.49 2.39
C VAL A 356 -12.44 31.10 1.76
N ALA A 357 -12.39 30.04 2.58
CA ALA A 357 -12.56 28.66 2.16
C ALA A 357 -13.28 27.87 3.25
N ASN A 358 -14.33 27.13 2.89
CA ASN A 358 -15.07 26.29 3.82
C ASN A 358 -14.89 24.82 3.44
N SER A 359 -14.81 23.96 4.45
CA SER A 359 -14.68 22.51 4.29
C SER A 359 -13.52 22.14 3.36
N VAL A 360 -12.34 22.68 3.64
CA VAL A 360 -11.09 22.29 2.97
C VAL A 360 -10.71 20.89 3.44
N LEU A 361 -10.63 19.94 2.51
CA LEU A 361 -10.22 18.57 2.79
C LEU A 361 -8.70 18.42 2.79
N LEU A 362 -8.15 18.04 3.94
CA LEU A 362 -6.74 17.70 4.10
C LEU A 362 -6.54 16.19 4.06
N ARG A 363 -5.52 15.74 3.32
CA ARG A 363 -5.09 14.35 3.20
C ARG A 363 -4.56 13.83 4.53
N LYS A 364 -4.85 12.56 4.85
CA LYS A 364 -4.20 11.86 5.96
C LYS A 364 -2.70 11.78 5.69
N ALA A 365 -1.87 11.95 6.72
CA ALA A 365 -0.45 11.67 6.59
C ALA A 365 -0.22 10.14 6.41
N PRO A 366 0.89 9.74 5.77
CA PRO A 366 1.18 8.32 5.53
C PRO A 366 1.57 7.55 6.80
N GLY A 367 2.07 8.23 7.85
CA GLY A 367 2.62 7.62 9.06
C GLY A 367 4.12 7.28 8.98
N PHE A 368 4.76 7.63 7.87
CA PHE A 368 6.18 7.45 7.62
C PHE A 368 6.74 8.68 6.88
N VAL A 369 8.06 8.78 6.79
CA VAL A 369 8.73 9.88 6.08
C VAL A 369 9.55 9.30 4.95
N LEU A 370 8.91 8.75 3.91
CA LEU A 370 9.57 8.23 2.70
C LEU A 370 9.56 9.23 1.54
N PHE A 371 8.57 10.10 1.51
CA PHE A 371 8.42 11.21 0.58
C PHE A 371 7.83 12.41 1.31
N ASP A 372 7.91 13.59 0.69
CA ASP A 372 7.25 14.77 1.22
C ASP A 372 5.74 14.70 0.98
N PHE A 373 4.98 14.62 2.07
CA PHE A 373 3.53 14.47 2.09
C PHE A 373 2.79 15.81 2.21
N VAL A 374 3.48 16.92 1.94
CA VAL A 374 2.91 18.27 1.86
C VAL A 374 1.62 18.31 1.04
N GLN A 375 0.65 19.10 1.47
CA GLN A 375 -0.52 19.45 0.70
C GLN A 375 -0.66 20.97 0.58
N ASP A 376 -0.55 21.47 -0.66
CA ASP A 376 -0.79 22.87 -0.96
C ASP A 376 -2.29 23.18 -1.15
N VAL A 377 -2.80 24.10 -0.34
CA VAL A 377 -4.16 24.61 -0.41
C VAL A 377 -4.12 26.04 -0.94
N ARG A 378 -4.52 26.23 -2.19
CA ARG A 378 -4.65 27.55 -2.81
C ARG A 378 -5.93 28.24 -2.34
N ILE A 379 -5.83 29.47 -1.85
CA ILE A 379 -6.97 30.21 -1.29
C ILE A 379 -7.94 30.67 -2.39
N THR A 380 -7.45 30.91 -3.62
CA THR A 380 -8.28 31.33 -4.75
C THR A 380 -9.11 30.20 -5.38
N CYS A 381 -8.73 28.95 -5.13
CA CYS A 381 -9.44 27.76 -5.58
C CYS A 381 -9.31 26.65 -4.52
N PRO A 382 -9.92 26.82 -3.34
CA PRO A 382 -9.79 25.85 -2.28
C PRO A 382 -10.43 24.53 -2.73
N PRO A 383 -9.83 23.37 -2.41
CA PRO A 383 -10.43 22.07 -2.70
C PRO A 383 -11.72 21.96 -1.89
N THR A 384 -12.82 22.39 -2.49
CA THR A 384 -14.14 22.35 -1.88
C THR A 384 -14.58 20.91 -1.88
N VAL A 385 -15.03 20.40 -0.73
CA VAL A 385 -15.61 19.06 -0.60
C VAL A 385 -16.66 18.86 -1.70
N ARG A 386 -16.33 18.02 -2.68
CA ARG A 386 -17.30 17.05 -3.14
C ARG A 386 -17.30 16.01 -2.05
N THR A 387 -18.44 15.83 -1.38
CA THR A 387 -18.61 14.72 -0.44
C THR A 387 -18.04 13.47 -1.10
N LEU A 388 -17.10 12.81 -0.43
CA LEU A 388 -16.62 11.49 -0.81
C LEU A 388 -17.74 10.48 -0.55
N ILE A 389 -18.86 10.69 -1.22
CA ILE A 389 -19.83 9.63 -1.46
C ILE A 389 -19.03 8.65 -2.30
N ARG A 390 -18.78 7.44 -1.77
CA ARG A 390 -18.26 6.32 -2.55
C ARG A 390 -19.07 6.33 -3.84
N PRO A 391 -18.50 6.76 -4.98
CA PRO A 391 -19.28 6.81 -6.19
C PRO A 391 -19.76 5.37 -6.41
N ALA A 392 -20.99 5.17 -6.86
CA ALA A 392 -21.47 3.85 -7.26
C ALA A 392 -20.72 3.42 -8.53
N THR A 393 -19.42 3.18 -8.39
CA THR A 393 -18.45 2.93 -9.44
C THR A 393 -17.48 1.88 -8.94
N LYS A 394 -17.01 1.03 -9.86
CA LYS A 394 -15.93 0.07 -9.61
C LYS A 394 -14.54 0.72 -9.55
N SER A 395 -14.44 2.05 -9.73
CA SER A 395 -13.16 2.77 -9.69
C SER A 395 -12.64 2.89 -8.25
N ILE A 396 -11.34 2.66 -8.09
CA ILE A 396 -10.63 2.89 -6.83
C ILE A 396 -10.47 4.41 -6.63
N TYR A 397 -10.68 4.89 -5.42
CA TYR A 397 -10.51 6.29 -5.05
C TYR A 397 -9.59 6.39 -3.85
N GLY A 398 -8.56 7.23 -3.93
CA GLY A 398 -7.58 7.43 -2.87
C GLY A 398 -6.71 8.66 -3.14
N PHE A 399 -6.02 9.13 -2.10
CA PHE A 399 -5.04 10.22 -2.22
C PHE A 399 -3.62 9.72 -2.44
N ILE A 400 -3.31 8.52 -1.95
CA ILE A 400 -2.03 7.84 -2.08
C ILE A 400 -2.35 6.44 -2.58
N PHE A 401 -1.69 6.04 -3.66
CA PHE A 401 -1.74 4.67 -4.17
C PHE A 401 -0.38 4.03 -3.87
N GLN A 402 -0.38 3.02 -3.02
CA GLN A 402 0.83 2.27 -2.68
C GLN A 402 0.86 0.97 -3.49
N LEU A 403 1.91 0.80 -4.28
CA LEU A 403 2.22 -0.45 -4.97
C LEU A 403 3.36 -1.12 -4.22
N ARG A 404 3.11 -2.30 -3.63
CA ARG A 404 4.15 -3.13 -3.04
C ARG A 404 4.59 -4.14 -4.08
N LEU A 405 5.83 -4.02 -4.54
CA LEU A 405 6.41 -4.97 -5.48
C LEU A 405 6.99 -6.13 -4.66
N LEU A 406 6.40 -7.32 -4.75
CA LEU A 406 6.66 -8.43 -3.83
C LEU A 406 7.63 -9.46 -4.39
N SER A 407 7.69 -9.62 -5.72
CA SER A 407 8.50 -10.64 -6.37
C SER A 407 8.91 -10.22 -7.80
N THR A 408 9.97 -10.85 -8.30
CA THR A 408 10.52 -10.65 -9.65
C THR A 408 10.37 -11.93 -10.47
N TRP A 409 10.55 -11.85 -11.79
CA TRP A 409 10.62 -13.02 -12.68
C TRP A 409 12.05 -13.58 -12.74
N GLY A 410 12.63 -13.92 -11.57
CA GLY A 410 13.94 -14.57 -11.46
C GLY A 410 15.17 -13.65 -11.42
N ASP A 411 15.00 -12.36 -11.07
CA ASP A 411 16.12 -11.46 -10.78
C ASP A 411 16.29 -11.35 -9.25
N GLU A 412 17.43 -11.84 -8.75
CA GLU A 412 17.78 -11.90 -7.32
C GLU A 412 18.01 -10.51 -6.70
N PHE A 413 18.31 -9.49 -7.50
CA PHE A 413 18.81 -8.20 -7.00
C PHE A 413 17.93 -7.01 -7.39
N TYR A 414 17.11 -7.12 -8.44
CA TYR A 414 16.37 -6.00 -9.00
C TYR A 414 14.90 -6.31 -9.27
N ILE A 415 14.03 -5.46 -8.76
CA ILE A 415 12.62 -5.41 -9.13
C ILE A 415 12.34 -4.13 -9.92
N GLY A 416 11.50 -4.23 -10.95
CA GLY A 416 11.26 -3.11 -11.84
C GLY A 416 9.96 -3.25 -12.62
N LEU A 417 9.46 -2.11 -13.06
CA LEU A 417 8.36 -1.98 -14.00
C LEU A 417 8.85 -1.15 -15.18
N ASN A 418 8.31 -1.37 -16.38
CA ASN A 418 8.62 -0.51 -17.53
C ASN A 418 7.88 0.83 -17.47
N GLY A 419 6.71 0.85 -16.83
CA GLY A 419 5.84 2.02 -16.79
C GLY A 419 4.63 1.81 -15.91
N ILE A 420 4.07 2.91 -15.42
CA ILE A 420 2.81 2.99 -14.68
C ILE A 420 1.96 4.06 -15.34
N GLU A 421 0.73 3.70 -15.67
CA GLU A 421 -0.27 4.64 -16.19
C GLU A 421 -1.54 4.55 -15.36
N LEU A 422 -2.06 5.70 -14.98
CA LEU A 422 -3.33 5.80 -14.27
C LEU A 422 -4.39 6.34 -15.25
N TYR A 423 -5.53 5.69 -15.33
CA TYR A 423 -6.67 6.11 -16.16
C TYR A 423 -7.86 6.45 -15.27
N ASP A 424 -8.57 7.51 -15.62
CA ASP A 424 -9.81 7.86 -14.94
C ASP A 424 -10.99 6.98 -15.41
N ARG A 425 -12.15 7.14 -14.78
CA ARG A 425 -13.36 6.36 -15.09
C ARG A 425 -13.91 6.54 -16.51
N TRP A 426 -13.38 7.48 -17.28
CA TRP A 426 -13.73 7.73 -18.66
C TRP A 426 -12.62 7.30 -19.63
N ASP A 427 -11.70 6.45 -19.16
CA ASP A 427 -10.56 5.93 -19.93
C ASP A 427 -9.61 7.04 -20.39
N ARG A 428 -9.52 8.13 -19.61
CA ARG A 428 -8.59 9.22 -19.90
C ARG A 428 -7.37 9.10 -19.00
N LYS A 429 -6.18 9.11 -19.60
CA LYS A 429 -4.91 9.08 -18.87
C LYS A 429 -4.81 10.27 -17.92
N ILE A 430 -4.59 9.96 -16.64
CA ILE A 430 -4.29 10.92 -15.58
C ILE A 430 -2.83 11.33 -15.72
N ASN A 431 -2.57 12.63 -15.71
CA ASN A 431 -1.21 13.15 -15.78
C ASN A 431 -0.50 12.95 -14.43
N VAL A 432 0.50 12.08 -14.39
CA VAL A 432 1.33 11.79 -13.22
C VAL A 432 2.69 12.43 -13.44
N GLY A 433 3.07 13.40 -12.60
CA GLY A 433 4.37 14.04 -12.66
C GLY A 433 5.37 13.45 -11.67
N PRO A 434 6.67 13.85 -11.74
CA PRO A 434 7.70 13.40 -10.81
C PRO A 434 7.33 13.61 -9.34
N HIS A 435 6.65 14.71 -9.04
CA HIS A 435 6.19 15.06 -7.69
C HIS A 435 5.04 14.17 -7.17
N ASN A 436 4.46 13.31 -8.01
CA ASN A 436 3.41 12.35 -7.64
C ASN A 436 3.94 10.94 -7.43
N LEU A 437 5.24 10.72 -7.61
CA LEU A 437 5.87 9.40 -7.54
C LEU A 437 6.92 9.38 -6.44
N ALA A 438 6.91 8.30 -5.65
CA ALA A 438 7.97 7.98 -4.71
C ALA A 438 8.21 6.46 -4.74
N ALA A 439 9.47 6.07 -4.60
CA ALA A 439 9.87 4.67 -4.49
C ALA A 439 10.81 4.51 -3.29
N PHE A 440 10.75 3.35 -2.64
CA PHE A 440 11.69 3.00 -1.57
C PHE A 440 12.16 1.55 -1.75
N PRO A 441 13.47 1.30 -1.91
CA PRO A 441 14.51 2.30 -2.19
C PRO A 441 14.21 3.10 -3.47
N GLU A 442 14.66 4.35 -3.56
CA GLU A 442 14.31 5.25 -4.68
C GLU A 442 14.88 4.75 -6.02
N SER A 443 16.13 4.32 -5.99
CA SER A 443 16.83 3.62 -7.08
C SER A 443 18.12 3.01 -6.53
N ILE A 444 18.85 2.25 -7.33
CA ILE A 444 20.19 1.77 -6.93
C ILE A 444 21.20 2.91 -6.72
N ASN A 445 20.93 4.11 -7.24
CA ASN A 445 21.81 5.27 -7.08
C ASN A 445 21.90 5.78 -5.62
N ILE A 446 21.10 5.21 -4.70
CA ILE A 446 21.29 5.47 -3.26
C ILE A 446 22.56 4.82 -2.70
N LEU A 447 23.14 3.85 -3.41
CA LEU A 447 24.34 3.16 -2.96
C LEU A 447 25.58 4.05 -3.21
N PRO A 448 26.49 4.21 -2.23
CA PRO A 448 27.65 5.11 -2.36
C PRO A 448 28.58 4.85 -3.54
N SER A 449 28.53 3.64 -4.11
CA SER A 449 29.37 3.18 -5.21
C SER A 449 28.69 3.24 -6.58
N VAL A 450 27.45 3.72 -6.67
CA VAL A 450 26.65 3.73 -7.90
C VAL A 450 26.23 5.16 -8.23
N GLU A 451 26.58 5.63 -9.44
CA GLU A 451 26.23 6.97 -9.91
C GLU A 451 25.70 6.89 -11.35
N GLY A 452 24.58 7.56 -11.61
CA GLY A 452 24.01 7.71 -12.95
C GLY A 452 23.40 6.44 -13.54
N ASP A 453 23.02 5.46 -12.71
CA ASP A 453 22.31 4.27 -13.16
C ASP A 453 20.95 4.69 -13.77
N PRO A 454 20.63 4.24 -15.00
CA PRO A 454 19.42 4.66 -15.68
C PRO A 454 18.15 4.10 -15.04
N ARG A 455 18.21 3.09 -14.15
CA ARG A 455 17.06 2.46 -13.50
C ARG A 455 16.56 3.32 -12.34
N ALA A 456 15.92 4.43 -12.69
CA ALA A 456 15.31 5.37 -11.74
C ALA A 456 13.78 5.27 -11.78
N CYS A 457 13.13 5.52 -10.63
CA CYS A 457 11.68 5.50 -10.50
C CYS A 457 10.98 6.45 -11.49
N LEU A 458 11.60 7.59 -11.86
CA LEU A 458 11.06 8.53 -12.84
C LEU A 458 10.79 7.92 -14.21
N ASN A 459 11.48 6.84 -14.58
CA ASN A 459 11.22 6.16 -15.85
C ASN A 459 9.84 5.51 -15.89
N LEU A 460 9.24 5.23 -14.73
CA LEU A 460 7.91 4.63 -14.67
C LEU A 460 6.81 5.54 -15.24
N ILE A 461 7.07 6.85 -15.35
CA ILE A 461 6.06 7.83 -15.79
C ILE A 461 6.49 8.60 -17.03
N ASN A 462 7.56 8.18 -17.71
CA ASN A 462 8.10 8.88 -18.89
C ASN A 462 7.30 8.62 -20.18
N GLY A 463 6.30 7.72 -20.14
CA GLY A 463 5.45 7.37 -21.28
C GLY A 463 6.09 6.44 -22.32
N CYS A 464 7.29 5.92 -22.04
CA CYS A 464 8.03 4.99 -22.90
C CYS A 464 8.01 3.58 -22.29
N ASN A 465 6.85 2.94 -22.28
CA ASN A 465 6.66 1.63 -21.62
C ASN A 465 7.13 0.45 -22.50
N ASP A 466 7.09 0.62 -23.81
CA ASP A 466 7.50 -0.40 -24.78
C ASP A 466 8.99 -0.26 -25.09
N THR A 467 9.81 -1.10 -24.46
CA THR A 467 11.24 -1.20 -24.73
C THR A 467 11.48 -2.29 -25.77
N ASN A 468 11.38 -1.94 -27.05
CA ASN A 468 11.91 -2.80 -28.11
C ASN A 468 13.46 -2.78 -28.03
N ARG A 469 14.04 -3.81 -27.42
CA ARG A 469 15.45 -4.16 -27.62
C ARG A 469 15.57 -5.58 -28.11
#